data_AF-A0A417U691-F1
#
_entry.id   AF-A0A417U691-F1
#
_cell.length_a   1.000
_cell.length_b   1.000
_cell.length_c   1.000
_cell.angle_alpha   90.00
_cell.angle_beta   90.00
_cell.angle_gamma   90.00
#
_symmetry.space_group_name_H-M   'P 1'
#
loop_
_entity.id
_entity.type
_entity.pdbx_description
1 polymer ?
#
loop_
_entity_poly.entity_id
_entity_poly.type
_entity_poly.pdbx_seq_one_letter_code
_entity_poly.pdbx_strand_id
1 'polypeptide(L)'
;MDKLTKKGLDGTQLKTIALALMVLDHIHYFFEFTGCIPTVFSMLGRLSAPLFLFCTVEGFAHTHDRKRYFIRIWAIGAAMAALEFFMIYAKAFRRGDGFYPLNAIFQDLMLLCIVWQGIDWLREKKLAKGIAAIAAVLCWPYVVVVFLLLFPQVQEMPIASSVVAFVITSPLPMWTAITDGSWSFLLGGVLLYALRGRRKMQLTVWALVIFLCDFVLTFGMACRQEGFVWTQMFTDNYEWFGVAAVLLMLLYNGQRGSGHKQLFYWFYPAHVYLLYGASCFVYNVLR
;
A
#
# COMPACT_ATOMS: atom_id res chain seq x y z
N MET A 1 -23.62 -7.31 5.15
CA MET A 1 -22.56 -6.81 6.07
C MET A 1 -23.25 -6.12 7.23
N ASP A 2 -22.80 -6.39 8.45
CA ASP A 2 -23.32 -5.70 9.62
C ASP A 2 -23.08 -4.20 9.50
N LYS A 3 -24.16 -3.41 9.57
CA LYS A 3 -24.11 -1.95 9.54
C LYS A 3 -23.98 -1.45 10.97
N LEU A 4 -22.93 -0.69 11.26
CA LEU A 4 -22.74 -0.09 12.58
C LEU A 4 -23.49 1.25 12.73
N THR A 5 -23.65 2.00 11.63
CA THR A 5 -24.32 3.31 11.62
C THR A 5 -25.28 3.43 10.44
N LYS A 6 -26.51 3.93 10.69
CA LYS A 6 -27.51 4.23 9.64
C LYS A 6 -27.38 5.65 9.08
N LYS A 7 -26.84 6.59 9.86
CA LYS A 7 -26.50 7.97 9.48
C LYS A 7 -24.98 8.14 9.64
N GLY A 8 -24.23 7.84 8.58
CA GLY A 8 -22.77 7.86 8.59
C GLY A 8 -22.22 8.21 7.20
N LEU A 9 -20.90 8.15 7.05
CA LEU A 9 -20.19 8.42 5.80
C LEU A 9 -20.45 7.33 4.76
N ASP A 10 -20.75 7.73 3.53
CA ASP A 10 -20.76 6.79 2.41
C ASP A 10 -19.33 6.51 1.89
N GLY A 11 -19.21 5.52 0.99
CA GLY A 11 -17.93 5.10 0.45
C GLY A 11 -17.25 6.12 -0.45
N THR A 12 -17.98 7.10 -0.98
CA THR A 12 -17.36 8.19 -1.74
C THR A 12 -16.79 9.21 -0.77
N GLN A 13 -17.53 9.61 0.26
CA GLN A 13 -17.07 10.52 1.31
C GLN A 13 -15.83 9.98 2.02
N LEU A 14 -15.82 8.69 2.38
CA LEU A 14 -14.68 8.05 3.03
C LEU A 14 -13.43 8.07 2.15
N LYS A 15 -13.57 7.81 0.84
CA LYS A 15 -12.48 7.89 -0.12
C LYS A 15 -12.00 9.32 -0.36
N THR A 16 -12.89 10.30 -0.34
CA THR A 16 -12.51 11.71 -0.46
C THR A 16 -11.69 12.16 0.74
N ILE A 17 -12.05 11.75 1.95
CA ILE A 17 -11.24 12.00 3.16
C ILE A 17 -9.87 11.32 3.01
N ALA A 18 -9.83 10.04 2.63
CA ALA A 18 -8.58 9.32 2.41
C ALA A 18 -7.69 10.02 1.35
N LEU A 19 -8.30 10.49 0.25
CA LEU A 19 -7.61 11.21 -0.81
C LEU A 19 -7.02 12.53 -0.31
N ALA A 20 -7.75 13.30 0.49
CA ALA A 20 -7.23 14.54 1.07
C ALA A 20 -6.04 14.27 1.99
N LEU A 21 -6.14 13.24 2.86
CA LEU A 21 -5.06 12.83 3.76
C LEU A 21 -3.82 12.36 2.99
N MET A 22 -4.01 11.61 1.90
CA MET A 22 -2.94 11.18 1.00
C MET A 22 -2.19 12.36 0.38
N VAL A 23 -2.93 13.39 -0.04
CA VAL A 23 -2.31 14.60 -0.63
C VAL A 23 -1.49 15.34 0.43
N LEU A 24 -1.97 15.44 1.67
CA LEU A 24 -1.20 16.03 2.76
C LEU A 24 0.11 15.25 3.01
N ASP A 25 0.02 13.92 3.07
CA ASP A 25 1.19 13.04 3.23
C ASP A 25 2.22 13.26 2.14
N HIS A 26 1.78 13.24 0.88
CA HIS A 26 2.66 13.41 -0.26
C HIS A 26 3.22 14.84 -0.38
N ILE A 27 2.49 15.88 0.06
CA ILE A 27 3.06 17.23 0.18
C ILE A 27 4.22 17.23 1.17
N HIS A 28 4.08 16.57 2.33
CA HIS A 28 5.20 16.44 3.27
C HIS A 28 6.34 15.63 2.66
N TYR A 29 6.07 14.42 2.18
CA TYR A 29 7.06 13.51 1.60
C TYR A 29 7.88 14.15 0.46
N PHE A 30 7.23 14.82 -0.49
CA PHE A 30 7.93 15.39 -1.64
C PHE A 30 8.69 16.68 -1.32
N PHE A 31 8.24 17.46 -0.33
CA PHE A 31 8.82 18.77 -0.01
C PHE A 31 9.52 18.83 1.36
N GLU A 32 9.73 17.69 2.01
CA GLU A 32 10.42 17.58 3.31
C GLU A 32 11.78 18.28 3.31
N PHE A 33 12.52 18.18 2.20
CA PHE A 33 13.84 18.81 2.01
C PHE A 33 13.85 20.33 2.22
N THR A 34 12.69 20.99 2.14
CA THR A 34 12.56 22.43 2.40
C THR A 34 12.63 22.78 3.89
N GLY A 35 12.36 21.82 4.78
CA GLY A 35 12.19 22.03 6.21
C GLY A 35 10.96 22.84 6.60
N CYS A 36 10.12 23.26 5.64
CA CYS A 36 8.97 24.12 5.87
C CYS A 36 7.66 23.35 6.10
N ILE A 37 7.57 22.10 5.65
CA ILE A 37 6.32 21.33 5.73
C ILE A 37 6.24 20.57 7.06
N PRO A 38 5.21 20.81 7.89
CA PRO A 38 5.08 20.16 9.20
C PRO A 38 4.92 18.64 9.11
N THR A 39 5.53 17.90 10.03
CA THR A 39 5.41 16.43 10.16
C THR A 39 3.98 15.96 10.42
N VAL A 40 3.14 16.82 11.00
CA VAL A 40 1.70 16.55 11.23
C VAL A 40 0.98 16.19 9.92
N PHE A 41 1.43 16.70 8.77
CA PHE A 41 0.87 16.34 7.47
C PHE A 41 1.03 14.85 7.19
N SER A 42 2.22 14.28 7.45
CA SER A 42 2.44 12.85 7.28
C SER A 42 1.79 12.01 8.38
N MET A 43 1.77 12.49 9.63
CA MET A 43 1.07 11.83 10.73
C MET A 43 -0.43 11.62 10.42
N LEU A 44 -1.10 12.65 9.89
CA LEU A 44 -2.48 12.55 9.41
C LEU A 44 -2.58 11.67 8.16
N GLY A 45 -1.56 11.73 7.31
CA GLY A 45 -1.38 10.91 6.12
C GLY A 45 -1.51 9.41 6.34
N ARG A 46 -1.01 8.89 7.47
CA ARG A 46 -1.02 7.45 7.82
C ARG A 46 -2.42 6.83 7.87
N LEU A 47 -3.48 7.64 8.00
CA LEU A 47 -4.86 7.14 7.95
C LEU A 47 -5.30 6.82 6.51
N SER A 48 -4.66 7.37 5.48
CA SER A 48 -5.05 7.25 4.07
C SER A 48 -5.03 5.81 3.55
N ALA A 49 -3.87 5.15 3.59
CA ALA A 49 -3.71 3.79 3.08
C ALA A 49 -4.68 2.78 3.74
N PRO A 50 -4.85 2.76 5.08
CA PRO A 50 -5.87 1.95 5.75
C PRO A 50 -7.30 2.18 5.20
N LEU A 51 -7.69 3.43 4.96
CA LEU A 51 -9.02 3.77 4.45
C LEU A 51 -9.21 3.32 3.01
N PHE A 52 -8.20 3.50 2.15
CA PHE A 52 -8.24 2.99 0.78
C PHE A 52 -8.30 1.47 0.75
N LEU A 53 -7.52 0.79 1.59
CA LEU A 53 -7.56 -0.66 1.72
C LEU A 53 -8.94 -1.15 2.15
N PHE A 54 -9.51 -0.55 3.21
CA PHE A 54 -10.85 -0.86 3.67
C PHE A 54 -11.88 -0.67 2.55
N CYS A 55 -11.84 0.45 1.84
CA CYS A 55 -12.74 0.71 0.71
C CYS A 55 -12.53 -0.25 -0.47
N THR A 56 -11.30 -0.73 -0.67
CA THR A 56 -10.95 -1.70 -1.72
C THR A 56 -11.47 -3.08 -1.37
N VAL A 57 -11.35 -3.53 -0.11
CA VAL A 57 -11.96 -4.76 0.41
C VAL A 57 -13.47 -4.77 0.15
N GLU A 58 -14.17 -3.70 0.51
CA GLU A 58 -15.61 -3.55 0.26
C GLU A 58 -15.92 -3.55 -1.24
N GLY A 59 -15.13 -2.79 -2.02
CA GLY A 59 -15.31 -2.68 -3.47
C GLY A 59 -15.12 -4.02 -4.19
N PHE A 60 -14.10 -4.78 -3.82
CA PHE A 60 -13.79 -6.09 -4.40
C PHE A 60 -14.88 -7.12 -4.08
N ALA A 61 -15.36 -7.15 -2.82
CA ALA A 61 -16.44 -8.05 -2.40
C ALA A 61 -17.75 -7.85 -3.18
N HIS A 62 -18.03 -6.62 -3.63
CA HIS A 62 -19.23 -6.26 -4.39
C HIS A 62 -19.03 -6.16 -5.90
N THR A 63 -17.83 -6.44 -6.41
CA THR A 63 -17.54 -6.32 -7.85
C THR A 63 -18.04 -7.53 -8.62
N HIS A 64 -18.82 -7.28 -9.68
CA HIS A 64 -19.32 -8.30 -10.59
C HIS A 64 -18.25 -8.82 -11.57
N ASP A 65 -17.39 -7.93 -12.09
CA ASP A 65 -16.30 -8.27 -13.02
C ASP A 65 -14.93 -8.12 -12.34
N ARG A 66 -14.51 -9.18 -11.66
CA ARG A 66 -13.24 -9.20 -10.89
C ARG A 66 -12.01 -9.17 -11.79
N LYS A 67 -12.08 -9.78 -12.98
CA LYS A 67 -10.97 -9.82 -13.94
C LYS A 67 -10.63 -8.40 -14.41
N ARG A 68 -11.63 -7.64 -14.82
CA ARG A 68 -11.44 -6.24 -15.26
C ARG A 68 -10.98 -5.35 -14.12
N TYR A 69 -11.45 -5.60 -12.90
CA TYR A 69 -11.00 -4.88 -11.71
C TYR A 69 -9.51 -5.13 -11.43
N PHE A 70 -9.10 -6.41 -11.42
CA PHE A 70 -7.71 -6.81 -11.23
C PHE A 70 -6.79 -6.24 -12.30
N ILE A 71 -7.13 -6.39 -13.59
CA ILE A 71 -6.29 -5.90 -14.70
C ILE A 71 -6.04 -4.39 -14.59
N ARG A 72 -7.02 -3.61 -14.13
CA ARG A 72 -6.83 -2.15 -13.94
C ARG A 72 -5.82 -1.84 -12.85
N ILE A 73 -5.93 -2.49 -11.69
CA ILE A 73 -4.99 -2.29 -10.58
C ILE A 73 -3.60 -2.75 -11.00
N TRP A 74 -3.52 -3.93 -11.62
CA TRP A 74 -2.27 -4.47 -12.14
C TRP A 74 -1.62 -3.56 -13.18
N ALA A 75 -2.37 -3.05 -14.17
CA ALA A 75 -1.82 -2.19 -15.20
C ALA A 75 -1.27 -0.87 -14.64
N ILE A 76 -1.98 -0.25 -13.69
CA ILE A 76 -1.49 0.98 -13.03
C ILE A 76 -0.25 0.67 -12.19
N GLY A 77 -0.30 -0.36 -11.34
CA GLY A 77 0.81 -0.74 -10.47
C GLY A 77 2.06 -1.14 -11.26
N ALA A 78 1.92 -1.96 -12.31
CA ALA A 78 3.03 -2.36 -13.16
C ALA A 78 3.63 -1.16 -13.91
N ALA A 79 2.81 -0.24 -14.40
CA ALA A 79 3.31 0.98 -15.06
C ALA A 79 4.08 1.89 -14.10
N MET A 80 3.56 2.10 -12.88
CA MET A 80 4.26 2.89 -11.86
C MET A 80 5.58 2.24 -11.45
N ALA A 81 5.57 0.94 -11.19
CA ALA A 81 6.77 0.20 -10.81
C ALA A 81 7.79 0.06 -11.96
N ALA A 82 7.34 0.06 -13.22
CA ALA A 82 8.24 0.14 -14.36
C ALA A 82 8.97 1.49 -14.39
N LEU A 83 8.26 2.59 -14.13
CA LEU A 83 8.88 3.91 -14.02
C LEU A 83 9.85 3.97 -12.84
N GLU A 84 9.46 3.45 -11.67
CA GLU A 84 10.33 3.32 -10.50
C GLU A 84 11.57 2.48 -10.80
N PHE A 85 11.44 1.37 -11.54
CA PHE A 85 12.57 0.56 -11.98
C PHE A 85 13.58 1.39 -12.81
N PHE A 86 13.12 2.19 -13.77
CA PHE A 86 14.03 3.06 -14.53
C PHE A 86 14.67 4.14 -13.65
N MET A 87 13.93 4.67 -12.67
CA MET A 87 14.49 5.59 -11.69
C MET A 87 15.57 4.90 -10.85
N ILE A 88 15.37 3.66 -10.40
CA ILE A 88 16.33 2.91 -9.57
C ILE A 88 17.56 2.49 -10.38
N TYR A 89 17.39 1.80 -11.51
CA TYR A 89 18.50 1.14 -12.20
C TYR A 89 19.18 2.03 -13.23
N ALA A 90 18.42 2.83 -13.99
CA ALA A 90 18.97 3.74 -14.99
C ALA A 90 19.34 5.11 -14.41
N LYS A 91 18.99 5.39 -13.13
CA LYS A 91 19.11 6.71 -12.49
C LYS A 91 18.42 7.84 -13.27
N ALA A 92 17.50 7.48 -14.17
CA ALA A 92 16.75 8.42 -14.98
C ALA A 92 15.67 9.09 -14.13
N PHE A 93 15.27 10.31 -14.49
CA PHE A 93 14.16 11.03 -13.86
C PHE A 93 14.27 11.21 -12.35
N ARG A 94 15.48 11.18 -11.76
CA ARG A 94 15.71 11.50 -10.34
C ARG A 94 15.83 13.01 -10.13
N ARG A 95 15.44 13.48 -8.95
CA ARG A 95 15.71 14.85 -8.49
C ARG A 95 17.22 15.05 -8.30
N GLY A 96 17.69 16.29 -8.26
CA GLY A 96 19.12 16.64 -8.24
C GLY A 96 19.93 16.14 -7.03
N ASP A 97 19.26 15.75 -5.95
CA ASP A 97 19.80 15.07 -4.76
C ASP A 97 19.78 13.53 -4.86
N GLY A 98 19.26 12.98 -5.96
CA GLY A 98 19.06 11.55 -6.15
C GLY A 98 17.75 11.01 -5.58
N PHE A 99 16.86 11.87 -5.06
CA PHE A 99 15.53 11.48 -4.60
C PHE A 99 14.64 11.02 -5.76
N TYR A 100 13.80 10.01 -5.51
CA TYR A 100 12.77 9.50 -6.42
C TYR A 100 11.58 8.97 -5.62
N PRO A 101 10.35 8.98 -6.18
CA PRO A 101 9.17 8.50 -5.49
C PRO A 101 9.22 6.98 -5.28
N LEU A 102 8.99 6.53 -4.04
CA LEU A 102 8.70 5.14 -3.70
C LEU A 102 7.19 5.02 -3.53
N ASN A 103 6.46 4.59 -4.56
CA ASN A 103 4.99 4.63 -4.58
C ASN A 103 4.39 3.36 -5.21
N ALA A 104 4.29 2.31 -4.42
CA ALA A 104 3.95 0.94 -4.83
C ALA A 104 2.63 0.40 -4.26
N ILE A 105 1.78 1.21 -3.62
CA ILE A 105 0.52 0.73 -2.99
C ILE A 105 -0.40 -0.07 -3.95
N PHE A 106 -0.38 0.23 -5.25
CA PHE A 106 -1.16 -0.53 -6.25
C PHE A 106 -0.68 -1.98 -6.40
N GLN A 107 0.60 -2.24 -6.15
CA GLN A 107 1.16 -3.59 -6.16
C GLN A 107 0.67 -4.39 -4.95
N ASP A 108 0.61 -3.78 -3.77
CA ASP A 108 0.01 -4.41 -2.59
C ASP A 108 -1.45 -4.79 -2.85
N LEU A 109 -2.24 -3.85 -3.39
CA LEU A 109 -3.64 -4.11 -3.73
C LEU A 109 -3.79 -5.20 -4.80
N MET A 110 -2.87 -5.27 -5.76
CA MET A 110 -2.85 -6.32 -6.78
C MET A 110 -2.59 -7.70 -6.16
N LEU A 111 -1.59 -7.83 -5.29
CA LEU A 111 -1.31 -9.08 -4.57
C LEU A 111 -2.47 -9.49 -3.65
N LEU A 112 -3.04 -8.52 -2.92
CA LEU A 112 -4.21 -8.73 -2.09
C LEU A 112 -5.42 -9.21 -2.90
N CYS A 113 -5.66 -8.69 -4.10
CA CYS A 113 -6.74 -9.18 -4.97
C CYS A 113 -6.59 -10.68 -5.30
N ILE A 114 -5.36 -11.17 -5.51
CA ILE A 114 -5.11 -12.60 -5.75
C ILE A 114 -5.43 -13.41 -4.49
N VAL A 115 -4.97 -12.95 -3.33
CA VAL A 115 -5.23 -13.62 -2.05
C VAL A 115 -6.73 -13.63 -1.73
N TRP A 116 -7.43 -12.51 -1.94
CA TRP A 116 -8.88 -12.40 -1.75
C TRP A 116 -9.67 -13.32 -2.67
N GLN A 117 -9.25 -13.44 -3.93
CA GLN A 117 -9.84 -14.41 -4.86
C GLN A 117 -9.59 -15.86 -4.39
N GLY A 118 -8.39 -16.14 -3.88
CA GLY A 118 -8.06 -17.43 -3.25
C GLY A 118 -8.96 -17.75 -2.06
N ILE A 119 -9.15 -16.80 -1.14
CA ILE A 119 -10.07 -16.91 0.01
C ILE A 119 -11.50 -17.24 -0.45
N ASP A 120 -11.98 -16.62 -1.53
CA ASP A 120 -13.31 -16.92 -2.06
C ASP A 120 -13.41 -18.32 -2.65
N TRP A 121 -12.40 -18.78 -3.38
CA TRP A 121 -12.38 -20.16 -3.85
C TRP A 121 -12.32 -21.17 -2.69
N LEU A 122 -11.63 -20.86 -1.60
CA LEU A 122 -11.66 -21.69 -0.39
C LEU A 122 -13.07 -21.74 0.22
N ARG A 123 -13.76 -20.59 0.31
CA ARG A 123 -15.16 -20.52 0.78
C ARG A 123 -16.13 -21.28 -0.12
N GLU A 124 -15.86 -21.32 -1.42
CA GLU A 124 -16.59 -22.12 -2.42
C GLU A 124 -16.21 -23.61 -2.42
N LYS A 125 -15.38 -24.08 -1.47
CA LYS A 125 -14.84 -25.45 -1.38
C LYS A 125 -13.94 -25.87 -2.55
N LYS A 126 -13.47 -24.93 -3.38
CA LYS A 126 -12.49 -25.16 -4.46
C LYS A 126 -11.08 -25.10 -3.89
N LEU A 127 -10.74 -26.04 -3.00
CA LEU A 127 -9.54 -25.99 -2.16
C LEU A 127 -8.25 -25.87 -2.97
N ALA A 128 -8.05 -26.71 -3.99
CA ALA A 128 -6.84 -26.68 -4.80
C ALA A 128 -6.61 -25.32 -5.46
N LYS A 129 -7.65 -24.72 -6.06
CA LYS A 129 -7.55 -23.39 -6.70
C LYS A 129 -7.29 -22.28 -5.68
N GLY A 130 -7.98 -22.34 -4.54
CA GLY A 130 -7.83 -21.36 -3.47
C GLY A 130 -6.43 -21.38 -2.85
N ILE A 131 -5.93 -22.56 -2.48
CA ILE A 131 -4.57 -22.75 -1.93
C ILE A 131 -3.53 -22.32 -2.97
N ALA A 132 -3.68 -22.74 -4.24
CA ALA A 132 -2.74 -22.39 -5.30
C ALA A 132 -2.63 -20.86 -5.49
N ALA A 133 -3.74 -20.12 -5.44
CA ALA A 133 -3.70 -18.66 -5.57
C ALA A 133 -2.98 -17.97 -4.41
N ILE A 134 -3.23 -18.40 -3.17
CA ILE A 134 -2.59 -17.83 -1.97
C ILE A 134 -1.11 -18.21 -1.95
N ALA A 135 -0.79 -19.47 -2.22
CA ALA A 135 0.60 -19.96 -2.30
C ALA A 135 1.38 -19.26 -3.42
N ALA A 136 0.75 -18.94 -4.56
CA ALA A 136 1.40 -18.21 -5.63
C ALA A 136 1.91 -16.83 -5.17
N VAL A 137 1.21 -16.14 -4.26
CA VAL A 137 1.67 -14.86 -3.71
C VAL A 137 2.71 -15.08 -2.61
N LEU A 138 2.42 -15.95 -1.64
CA LEU A 138 3.29 -16.16 -0.47
C LEU A 138 4.64 -16.76 -0.86
N CYS A 139 4.63 -17.75 -1.76
CA CYS A 139 5.83 -18.48 -2.15
C CYS A 139 6.65 -17.77 -3.24
N TRP A 140 6.13 -16.71 -3.88
CA TRP A 140 6.81 -16.05 -5.01
C TRP A 140 8.23 -15.59 -4.68
N PRO A 141 8.50 -14.90 -3.55
CA PRO A 141 9.87 -14.51 -3.21
C PRO A 141 10.81 -15.71 -3.07
N TYR A 142 10.33 -16.80 -2.48
CA TYR A 142 11.12 -18.02 -2.30
C TYR A 142 11.41 -18.72 -3.64
N VAL A 143 10.46 -18.71 -4.57
CA VAL A 143 10.67 -19.22 -5.93
C VAL A 143 11.76 -18.42 -6.64
N VAL A 144 11.74 -17.09 -6.53
CA VAL A 144 12.78 -16.22 -7.10
C VAL A 144 14.14 -16.48 -6.44
N VAL A 145 14.19 -16.63 -5.11
CA VAL A 145 15.43 -16.96 -4.40
C VAL A 145 15.99 -18.31 -4.86
N VAL A 146 15.16 -19.35 -4.93
CA VAL A 146 15.60 -20.67 -5.43
C VAL A 146 16.07 -20.59 -6.89
N PHE A 147 15.37 -19.84 -7.75
CA PHE A 147 15.80 -19.62 -9.13
C PHE A 147 17.19 -18.97 -9.20
N LEU A 148 17.43 -17.91 -8.43
CA LEU A 148 18.73 -17.24 -8.40
C LEU A 148 19.84 -18.12 -7.80
N LEU A 149 19.51 -19.01 -6.85
CA LEU A 149 20.46 -19.99 -6.30
C LEU A 149 20.80 -21.11 -7.29
N LEU A 150 19.85 -21.55 -8.11
CA LEU A 150 20.07 -22.56 -9.16
C LEU A 150 20.83 -21.99 -10.36
N PHE A 151 20.67 -20.70 -10.64
CA PHE A 151 21.28 -20.01 -11.77
C PHE A 151 22.05 -18.75 -11.34
N PRO A 152 23.12 -18.88 -10.52
CA PRO A 152 23.85 -17.73 -9.99
C PRO A 152 24.48 -16.86 -11.09
N GLN A 153 24.79 -17.44 -12.25
CA GLN A 153 25.35 -16.72 -13.39
C GLN A 153 24.42 -15.60 -13.90
N VAL A 154 23.11 -15.71 -13.67
CA VAL A 154 22.13 -14.67 -14.06
C VAL A 154 22.43 -13.34 -13.38
N GLN A 155 22.97 -13.36 -12.15
CA GLN A 155 23.30 -12.14 -11.40
C GLN A 155 24.49 -11.41 -12.01
N GLU A 156 25.44 -12.16 -12.58
CA GLU A 156 26.66 -11.61 -13.22
C GLU A 156 26.38 -11.07 -14.63
N MET A 157 25.29 -11.50 -15.27
CA MET A 157 24.89 -11.07 -16.61
C MET A 157 24.06 -9.77 -16.55
N PRO A 158 24.59 -8.60 -16.99
CA PRO A 158 23.93 -7.31 -16.75
C PRO A 158 22.52 -7.19 -17.33
N ILE A 159 22.30 -7.77 -18.51
CA ILE A 159 20.99 -7.76 -19.17
C ILE A 159 20.04 -8.73 -18.47
N ALA A 160 20.50 -9.94 -18.15
CA ALA A 160 19.65 -10.96 -17.55
C ALA A 160 19.21 -10.57 -16.13
N SER A 161 20.13 -10.05 -15.30
CA SER A 161 19.81 -9.55 -13.96
C SER A 161 18.84 -8.37 -14.00
N SER A 162 19.00 -7.45 -14.96
CA SER A 162 18.06 -6.33 -15.16
C SER A 162 16.66 -6.80 -15.57
N VAL A 163 16.57 -7.81 -16.46
CA VAL A 163 15.28 -8.39 -16.87
C VAL A 163 14.60 -9.09 -15.69
N VAL A 164 15.35 -9.87 -14.91
CA VAL A 164 14.81 -10.52 -13.71
C VAL A 164 14.34 -9.48 -12.70
N ALA A 165 15.16 -8.46 -12.42
CA ALA A 165 14.81 -7.37 -11.54
C ALA A 165 13.53 -6.65 -12.00
N PHE A 166 13.41 -6.33 -13.29
CA PHE A 166 12.21 -5.71 -13.85
C PHE A 166 10.97 -6.59 -13.65
N VAL A 167 11.07 -7.90 -13.92
CA VAL A 167 9.94 -8.83 -13.76
C VAL A 167 9.48 -8.91 -12.30
N ILE A 168 10.41 -9.02 -11.35
CA ILE A 168 10.11 -9.22 -9.92
C ILE A 168 9.75 -7.92 -9.19
N THR A 169 9.94 -6.75 -9.82
CA THR A 169 9.53 -5.45 -9.26
C THR A 169 8.35 -4.83 -9.98
N SER A 170 8.06 -5.12 -11.26
CA SER A 170 6.98 -4.46 -12.02
C SER A 170 5.76 -5.36 -12.29
N PRO A 171 5.76 -6.30 -13.27
CA PRO A 171 4.57 -7.06 -13.62
C PRO A 171 4.24 -8.17 -12.61
N LEU A 172 5.24 -8.70 -11.89
CA LEU A 172 5.10 -9.76 -10.89
C LEU A 172 5.86 -9.38 -9.60
N PRO A 173 5.37 -8.37 -8.86
CA PRO A 173 6.07 -7.85 -7.69
C PRO A 173 6.17 -8.90 -6.59
N MET A 174 7.34 -8.97 -5.95
CA MET A 174 7.51 -9.71 -4.69
C MET A 174 7.01 -8.87 -3.53
N TRP A 175 6.15 -9.42 -2.67
CA TRP A 175 5.64 -8.72 -1.49
C TRP A 175 6.75 -8.29 -0.50
N THR A 176 7.92 -8.93 -0.55
CA THR A 176 9.10 -8.56 0.24
C THR A 176 9.90 -7.40 -0.34
N ALA A 177 9.60 -6.97 -1.57
CA ALA A 177 10.31 -5.91 -2.29
C ALA A 177 9.45 -4.64 -2.48
N ILE A 178 8.20 -4.66 -2.00
CA ILE A 178 7.32 -3.49 -2.04
C ILE A 178 7.68 -2.56 -0.87
N THR A 179 7.85 -1.28 -1.17
CA THR A 179 8.38 -0.25 -0.25
C THR A 179 7.29 0.58 0.43
N ASP A 180 6.09 0.61 -0.16
CA ASP A 180 5.03 1.59 0.12
C ASP A 180 3.94 1.05 1.07
N GLY A 181 4.14 -0.17 1.56
CA GLY A 181 3.27 -0.88 2.48
C GLY A 181 4.11 -1.85 3.30
N SER A 182 4.02 -1.74 4.63
CA SER A 182 4.62 -2.73 5.53
C SER A 182 3.96 -4.11 5.34
N TRP A 183 4.65 -5.17 5.76
CA TRP A 183 4.04 -6.51 5.80
C TRP A 183 2.76 -6.55 6.67
N SER A 184 2.65 -5.65 7.67
CA SER A 184 1.46 -5.50 8.51
C SER A 184 0.25 -4.97 7.74
N PHE A 185 0.46 -4.12 6.72
CA PHE A 185 -0.59 -3.67 5.80
C PHE A 185 -1.18 -4.83 4.99
N LEU A 186 -0.34 -5.67 4.39
CA LEU A 186 -0.78 -6.86 3.64
C LEU A 186 -1.53 -7.84 4.55
N LEU A 187 -0.99 -8.13 5.73
CA LEU A 187 -1.66 -8.99 6.72
C LEU A 187 -3.03 -8.41 7.11
N GLY A 188 -3.10 -7.11 7.39
CA GLY A 188 -4.34 -6.40 7.69
C GLY A 188 -5.35 -6.50 6.55
N GLY A 189 -4.92 -6.36 5.30
CA GLY A 189 -5.77 -6.51 4.11
C GLY A 189 -6.33 -7.92 3.93
N VAL A 190 -5.54 -8.96 4.22
CA VAL A 190 -6.00 -10.35 4.23
C VAL A 190 -7.05 -10.56 5.31
N LEU A 191 -6.80 -10.10 6.54
CA LEU A 191 -7.69 -10.28 7.68
C LEU A 191 -9.00 -9.50 7.53
N LEU A 192 -8.95 -8.26 7.03
CA LEU A 192 -10.14 -7.46 6.72
C LEU A 192 -11.07 -8.21 5.76
N TYR A 193 -10.53 -8.87 4.74
CA TYR A 193 -11.31 -9.62 3.78
C TYR A 193 -11.78 -10.99 4.30
N ALA A 194 -10.93 -11.68 5.06
CA ALA A 194 -11.27 -12.95 5.70
C ALA A 194 -12.42 -12.81 6.71
N LEU A 195 -12.48 -11.66 7.40
CA LEU A 195 -13.53 -11.33 8.37
C LEU A 195 -14.69 -10.52 7.78
N ARG A 196 -14.78 -10.44 6.43
CA ARG A 196 -15.85 -9.70 5.77
C ARG A 196 -17.23 -10.17 6.26
N GLY A 197 -18.11 -9.21 6.49
CA GLY A 197 -19.45 -9.46 7.03
C GLY A 197 -19.58 -9.13 8.52
N ARG A 198 -18.53 -9.33 9.32
CA ARG A 198 -18.51 -9.05 10.77
C ARG A 198 -17.76 -7.76 11.06
N ARG A 199 -18.45 -6.61 10.91
CA ARG A 199 -17.79 -5.30 10.90
C ARG A 199 -16.98 -5.01 12.15
N LYS A 200 -17.52 -5.30 13.34
CA LYS A 200 -16.81 -5.09 14.61
C LYS A 200 -15.48 -5.85 14.62
N MET A 201 -15.50 -7.13 14.21
CA MET A 201 -14.29 -7.95 14.15
C MET A 201 -13.26 -7.43 13.14
N GLN A 202 -13.69 -6.98 11.95
CA GLN A 202 -12.78 -6.38 10.96
C GLN A 202 -11.99 -5.22 11.56
N LEU A 203 -12.69 -4.31 12.25
CA LEU A 203 -12.11 -3.10 12.81
C LEU A 203 -11.26 -3.37 14.06
N THR A 204 -11.70 -4.27 14.93
CA THR A 204 -10.91 -4.70 16.09
C THR A 204 -9.62 -5.37 15.66
N VAL A 205 -9.69 -6.30 14.70
CA VAL A 205 -8.49 -7.00 14.21
C VAL A 205 -7.55 -6.05 13.48
N TRP A 206 -8.08 -5.11 12.69
CA TRP A 206 -7.25 -4.05 12.10
C TRP A 206 -6.50 -3.24 13.15
N ALA A 207 -7.22 -2.71 14.15
CA ALA A 207 -6.59 -1.92 15.23
C ALA A 207 -5.51 -2.72 15.97
N LEU A 208 -5.79 -3.99 16.28
CA LEU A 208 -4.84 -4.86 16.96
C LEU A 208 -3.61 -5.14 16.10
N VAL A 209 -3.77 -5.46 14.82
CA VAL A 209 -2.64 -5.76 13.92
C VAL A 209 -1.73 -4.55 13.79
N ILE A 210 -2.27 -3.38 13.46
CA ILE A 210 -1.47 -2.16 13.29
C ILE A 210 -0.82 -1.76 14.62
N PHE A 211 -1.55 -1.81 15.74
CA PHE A 211 -0.96 -1.48 17.05
C PHE A 211 0.15 -2.46 17.44
N LEU A 212 -0.06 -3.77 17.29
CA LEU A 212 0.96 -4.75 17.65
C LEU A 212 2.18 -4.65 16.74
N CYS A 213 1.98 -4.56 15.42
CA CYS A 213 3.05 -4.54 14.44
C CYS A 213 3.81 -3.22 14.42
N ASP A 214 3.11 -2.09 14.43
CA ASP A 214 3.74 -0.80 14.10
C ASP A 214 4.05 0.01 15.38
N PHE A 215 3.38 -0.28 16.50
CA PHE A 215 3.71 0.32 17.81
C PHE A 215 4.49 -0.65 18.70
N VAL A 216 3.94 -1.82 19.05
CA VAL A 216 4.53 -2.69 20.08
C VAL A 216 5.86 -3.29 19.64
N LEU A 217 5.95 -3.83 18.42
CA LEU A 217 7.21 -4.37 17.91
C LEU A 217 8.26 -3.26 17.74
N THR A 218 7.88 -2.14 17.13
CA THR A 218 8.76 -0.99 16.93
C THR A 218 9.28 -0.45 18.26
N PHE A 219 8.39 -0.27 19.25
CA PHE A 219 8.79 0.14 20.59
C PHE A 219 9.70 -0.89 21.24
N GLY A 220 9.40 -2.19 21.12
CA GLY A 220 10.24 -3.25 21.67
C GLY A 220 11.66 -3.25 21.08
N MET A 221 11.81 -2.94 19.80
CA MET A 221 13.13 -2.79 19.17
C MET A 221 13.81 -1.50 19.61
N ALA A 222 13.09 -0.37 19.56
CA ALA A 222 13.62 0.96 19.83
C ALA A 222 14.03 1.16 21.29
N CYS A 223 13.25 0.66 22.26
CA CYS A 223 13.52 0.85 23.69
C CYS A 223 14.78 0.14 24.19
N ARG A 224 15.36 -0.74 23.36
CA ARG A 224 16.62 -1.46 23.62
C ARG A 224 17.83 -0.78 22.98
N GLN A 225 17.63 0.28 22.21
CA GLN A 225 18.70 1.04 21.57
C GLN A 225 19.24 2.12 22.51
N GLU A 226 20.55 2.36 22.46
CA GLU A 226 21.17 3.46 23.18
C GLU A 226 20.63 4.80 22.68
N GLY A 227 20.28 5.71 23.60
CA GLY A 227 19.73 7.02 23.27
C GLY A 227 18.23 7.03 22.98
N PHE A 228 17.49 5.96 23.29
CA PHE A 228 16.03 5.94 23.13
C PHE A 228 15.33 7.03 23.95
N VAL A 229 14.56 7.89 23.28
CA VAL A 229 13.62 8.84 23.88
C VAL A 229 12.19 8.42 23.53
N TRP A 230 11.30 8.31 24.50
CA TRP A 230 9.91 7.85 24.27
C TRP A 230 9.13 8.70 23.24
N THR A 231 9.40 10.01 23.18
CA THR A 231 8.73 10.93 22.24
C THR A 231 8.96 10.55 20.78
N GLN A 232 10.04 9.81 20.47
CA GLN A 232 10.31 9.32 19.11
C GLN A 232 9.20 8.40 18.58
N MET A 233 8.42 7.75 19.45
CA MET A 233 7.25 6.97 19.06
C MET A 233 6.12 7.83 18.46
N PHE A 234 6.20 9.15 18.64
CA PHE A 234 5.21 10.12 18.17
C PHE A 234 5.79 11.13 17.18
N THR A 235 7.12 11.17 16.99
CA THR A 235 7.80 12.09 16.06
C THR A 235 8.43 11.38 14.87
N ASP A 236 9.04 10.21 15.07
CA ASP A 236 9.81 9.50 14.03
C ASP A 236 9.17 8.16 13.69
N ASN A 237 8.65 7.44 14.68
CA ASN A 237 8.04 6.11 14.54
C ASN A 237 6.50 6.19 14.62
N TYR A 238 5.89 7.08 13.83
CA TYR A 238 4.44 7.38 13.91
C TYR A 238 3.56 6.55 12.95
N GLU A 239 4.09 5.51 12.29
CA GLU A 239 3.30 4.63 11.40
C GLU A 239 2.03 4.07 12.06
N TRP A 240 2.10 3.78 13.36
CA TRP A 240 0.96 3.27 14.13
C TRP A 240 -0.24 4.21 14.20
N PHE A 241 -0.10 5.49 13.82
CA PHE A 241 -1.24 6.42 13.71
C PHE A 241 -2.29 5.91 12.71
N GLY A 242 -1.91 5.01 11.79
CA GLY A 242 -2.85 4.27 10.94
C GLY A 242 -3.95 3.51 11.70
N VAL A 243 -3.77 3.20 12.99
CA VAL A 243 -4.84 2.64 13.86
C VAL A 243 -6.05 3.59 13.92
N ALA A 244 -5.83 4.90 13.94
CA ALA A 244 -6.89 5.90 14.05
C ALA A 244 -7.85 5.90 12.86
N ALA A 245 -7.46 5.30 11.72
CA ALA A 245 -8.34 5.12 10.58
C ALA A 245 -9.61 4.33 10.94
N VAL A 246 -9.57 3.48 11.97
CA VAL A 246 -10.74 2.75 12.49
C VAL A 246 -11.87 3.69 12.88
N LEU A 247 -11.56 4.89 13.41
CA LEU A 247 -12.57 5.88 13.76
C LEU A 247 -13.42 6.27 12.55
N LEU A 248 -12.78 6.50 11.41
CA LEU A 248 -13.46 6.83 10.16
C LEU A 248 -14.13 5.61 9.53
N MET A 249 -13.53 4.42 9.65
CA MET A 249 -14.16 3.16 9.19
C MET A 249 -15.43 2.80 9.99
N LEU A 250 -15.50 3.17 11.28
CA LEU A 250 -16.70 3.00 12.12
C LEU A 250 -17.87 3.87 11.65
N LEU A 251 -17.57 5.04 11.08
CA LEU A 251 -18.57 5.95 10.52
C LEU A 251 -19.12 5.49 9.18
N TYR A 252 -18.54 4.46 8.55
CA TYR A 252 -19.00 3.96 7.26
C TYR A 252 -20.40 3.33 7.32
N ASN A 253 -21.33 3.85 6.53
CA ASN A 253 -22.75 3.49 6.53
C ASN A 253 -23.12 2.28 5.64
N GLY A 254 -22.14 1.72 4.91
CA GLY A 254 -22.36 0.58 4.00
C GLY A 254 -22.85 0.95 2.60
N GLN A 255 -23.02 2.23 2.29
CA GLN A 255 -23.44 2.71 0.97
C GLN A 255 -22.25 3.10 0.10
N ARG A 256 -22.40 2.93 -1.22
CA ARG A 256 -21.35 3.24 -2.20
C ARG A 256 -21.11 4.75 -2.39
N GLY A 257 -22.14 5.58 -2.24
CA GLY A 257 -22.11 7.00 -2.62
C GLY A 257 -22.17 7.23 -4.14
N SER A 258 -21.79 8.43 -4.60
CA SER A 258 -21.91 8.90 -6.00
C SER A 258 -21.00 8.18 -7.00
N GLY A 259 -19.93 7.50 -6.54
CA GLY A 259 -19.25 6.48 -7.35
C GLY A 259 -18.31 6.96 -8.46
N HIS A 260 -17.45 7.94 -8.21
CA HIS A 260 -16.44 8.45 -9.15
C HIS A 260 -15.22 7.53 -9.32
N LYS A 261 -15.42 6.34 -9.92
CA LYS A 261 -14.38 5.31 -10.05
C LYS A 261 -13.09 5.82 -10.72
N GLN A 262 -13.20 6.51 -11.85
CA GLN A 262 -12.03 6.93 -12.63
C GLN A 262 -11.16 7.95 -11.88
N LEU A 263 -11.79 8.86 -11.11
CA LEU A 263 -11.08 9.83 -10.30
C LEU A 263 -10.12 9.13 -9.33
N PHE A 264 -10.61 8.18 -8.54
CA PHE A 264 -9.76 7.51 -7.55
C PHE A 264 -8.63 6.65 -8.15
N TYR A 265 -8.80 6.14 -9.38
CA TYR A 265 -7.75 5.34 -10.03
C TYR A 265 -6.66 6.20 -10.68
N TRP A 266 -7.04 7.25 -11.40
CA TRP A 266 -6.07 8.08 -12.11
C TRP A 266 -5.47 9.19 -11.25
N PHE A 267 -6.18 9.61 -10.20
CA PHE A 267 -5.67 10.62 -9.29
C PHE A 267 -4.38 10.16 -8.62
N TYR A 268 -4.27 8.88 -8.24
CA TYR A 268 -3.07 8.36 -7.56
C TYR A 268 -1.78 8.57 -8.37
N PRO A 269 -1.61 7.98 -9.57
CA PRO A 269 -0.40 8.24 -10.36
C PRO A 269 -0.26 9.72 -10.72
N ALA A 270 -1.36 10.42 -11.04
CA ALA A 270 -1.29 11.83 -11.45
C ALA A 270 -0.73 12.73 -10.35
N HIS A 271 -1.27 12.68 -9.13
CA HIS A 271 -0.83 13.57 -8.05
C HIS A 271 0.59 13.23 -7.58
N VAL A 272 0.99 11.95 -7.54
CA VAL A 272 2.37 11.53 -7.22
C VAL A 272 3.36 12.18 -8.17
N TYR A 273 3.16 12.02 -9.48
CA TYR A 273 4.12 12.54 -10.46
C TYR A 273 4.03 14.06 -10.67
N LEU A 274 2.86 14.67 -10.46
CA LEU A 274 2.72 16.13 -10.47
C LEU A 274 3.44 16.77 -9.27
N LEU A 275 3.24 16.25 -8.05
CA LEU A 275 3.94 16.72 -6.85
C LEU A 275 5.44 16.47 -6.95
N TYR A 276 5.84 15.31 -7.48
CA TYR A 276 7.24 15.01 -7.76
C TYR A 276 7.86 15.99 -8.75
N GLY A 277 7.20 16.27 -9.88
CA GLY A 277 7.69 17.25 -10.85
C GLY A 277 7.81 18.66 -10.25
N ALA A 278 6.82 19.09 -9.47
CA ALA A 278 6.87 20.36 -8.73
C ALA A 278 8.02 20.38 -7.71
N SER A 279 8.25 19.27 -7.01
CA SER A 279 9.35 19.12 -6.06
C SER A 279 10.72 19.19 -6.74
N CYS A 280 10.89 18.56 -7.90
CA CYS A 280 12.09 18.71 -8.72
C CYS A 280 12.33 20.16 -9.16
N PHE A 281 11.27 20.85 -9.58
CA PHE A 281 11.36 22.26 -9.96
C PHE A 281 11.78 23.13 -8.76
N VAL A 282 11.11 23.02 -7.62
CA VAL A 282 11.42 23.78 -6.40
C VAL A 282 12.85 23.49 -5.93
N TYR A 283 13.28 22.24 -5.93
CA TYR A 283 14.65 21.85 -5.55
C TYR A 283 15.69 22.54 -6.44
N ASN A 284 15.45 22.61 -7.75
CA ASN A 284 16.36 23.29 -8.67
C ASN A 284 16.37 24.82 -8.50
N VAL A 285 15.27 25.43 -8.05
CA VAL A 285 15.18 26.88 -7.80
C VAL A 285 15.85 27.28 -6.48
N LEU A 286 15.82 26.40 -5.48
CA LEU A 286 16.43 26.65 -4.16
C LEU A 286 17.95 26.38 -4.11
N ARG A 287 18.53 25.89 -5.21
CA ARG A 287 19.96 25.60 -5.35
C ARG A 287 20.67 26.72 -6.12
#